data_AF-A0A813FA89-F1
#
_entry.id   AF-A0A813FA89-F1
#
_cell.length_a   1.000
_cell.length_b   1.000
_cell.length_c   1.000
_cell.angle_alpha   90.00
_cell.angle_beta   90.00
_cell.angle_gamma   90.00
#
_symmetry.space_group_name_H-M   'P 1'
#
loop_
_entity.id
_entity.type
_entity.pdbx_description
1 polymer ?
#
loop_
_entity_poly.entity_id
_entity_poly.type
_entity_poly.pdbx_seq_one_letter_code
_entity_poly.pdbx_strand_id
1 'polypeptide(L)'
;MRNQARDLARLSDEQFDILREGHPLVKAKFDAWIQQLTSCTNAYASRCEQLAAFMKLHDRLPRHRGETNAEHQLAFWLTQQRQAFAKLSSTQRFALESVHPKIAQLSQKLANPMGKFGLRCEALRQFIEQHGKFPSPKGEDDEEIQLGLWLARQRTRLKTNALTEDKVRLLRHTHEFVSDRVDHWQDPMCNWQKNNNRCVFFHCGVRTCAKTFITGFQGTITGRVDWLSG
;
A
#
# COMPACT_ATOMS: atom_id res chain seq x y z
N MET A 1 -4.35 -21.93 12.69
CA MET A 1 -4.53 -22.23 11.25
C MET A 1 -3.23 -22.18 10.42
N ARG A 2 -2.30 -21.23 10.61
CA ARG A 2 -0.98 -21.26 9.92
C ARG A 2 -0.05 -22.41 10.32
N ASN A 3 -0.22 -22.97 11.51
CA ASN A 3 0.72 -23.98 12.03
C ASN A 3 0.41 -25.38 11.49
N GLN A 4 -0.87 -25.77 11.42
CA GLN A 4 -1.28 -27.14 11.04
C GLN A 4 -0.91 -27.53 9.59
N ALA A 5 -1.02 -26.62 8.61
CA ALA A 5 -0.62 -26.90 7.22
C ALA A 5 0.91 -26.89 7.01
N ARG A 6 1.65 -26.26 7.92
CA ARG A 6 3.13 -26.20 7.90
C ARG A 6 3.75 -27.48 8.44
N ASP A 7 2.99 -28.24 9.22
CA ASP A 7 3.41 -29.50 9.83
C ASP A 7 3.36 -30.67 8.83
N LEU A 8 2.47 -30.64 7.82
CA LEU A 8 2.44 -31.63 6.72
C LEU A 8 3.65 -31.56 5.79
N ALA A 9 4.13 -30.36 5.48
CA ALA A 9 5.28 -30.16 4.60
C ALA A 9 6.62 -30.61 5.22
N ARG A 10 6.59 -31.11 6.46
CA ARG A 10 7.75 -31.63 7.21
C ARG A 10 7.74 -33.15 7.37
N LEU A 11 6.61 -33.81 7.10
CA LEU A 11 6.48 -35.25 7.23
C LEU A 11 6.86 -35.91 5.91
N SER A 12 7.82 -36.84 5.94
CA SER A 12 8.15 -37.66 4.76
C SER A 12 7.10 -38.74 4.52
N ASP A 13 7.02 -39.27 3.30
CA ASP A 13 6.08 -40.33 2.92
C ASP A 13 6.18 -41.57 3.84
N GLU A 14 7.37 -41.88 4.35
CA GLU A 14 7.60 -42.95 5.34
C GLU A 14 6.97 -42.63 6.71
N GLN A 15 7.02 -41.37 7.15
CA GLN A 15 6.36 -40.94 8.40
C GLN A 15 4.84 -40.95 8.27
N PHE A 16 4.31 -40.74 7.05
CA PHE A 16 2.89 -40.91 6.76
C PHE A 16 2.45 -42.36 6.90
N ASP A 17 3.21 -43.31 6.34
CA ASP A 17 2.85 -44.72 6.41
C ASP A 17 2.95 -45.26 7.83
N ILE A 18 3.97 -44.87 8.61
CA ILE A 18 4.10 -45.25 10.03
C ILE A 18 2.89 -44.77 10.86
N LEU A 19 2.41 -43.54 10.62
CA LEU A 19 1.24 -43.00 11.33
C LEU A 19 -0.07 -43.69 10.91
N ARG A 20 -0.14 -44.17 9.67
CA ARG A 20 -1.30 -44.89 9.12
C ARG A 20 -1.34 -46.36 9.55
N GLU A 21 -0.18 -46.96 9.81
CA GLU A 21 -0.01 -48.33 10.31
C GLU A 21 0.03 -48.44 11.84
N GLY A 22 0.10 -47.30 12.55
CA GLY A 22 0.12 -47.23 14.01
C GLY A 22 -1.21 -47.60 14.69
N HIS A 23 -1.25 -47.36 16.01
CA HIS A 23 -2.39 -47.71 16.87
C HIS A 23 -3.73 -47.13 16.33
N PRO A 24 -4.85 -47.88 16.37
CA PRO A 24 -6.12 -47.50 15.75
C PRO A 24 -6.67 -46.14 16.20
N LEU A 25 -6.43 -45.73 17.44
CA LEU A 25 -6.81 -44.41 17.96
C LEU A 25 -5.99 -43.25 17.35
N VAL A 26 -4.72 -43.49 17.04
CA VAL A 26 -3.83 -42.51 16.40
C VAL A 26 -4.25 -42.36 14.94
N LYS A 27 -4.49 -43.49 14.25
CA LYS A 27 -5.03 -43.53 12.90
C LYS A 27 -6.36 -42.77 12.78
N ALA A 28 -7.32 -43.04 13.67
CA ALA A 28 -8.62 -42.37 13.62
C ALA A 28 -8.53 -40.84 13.83
N LYS A 29 -7.66 -40.37 14.74
CA LYS A 29 -7.40 -38.93 14.92
C LYS A 29 -6.71 -38.31 13.70
N PHE A 30 -5.77 -39.03 13.11
CA PHE A 30 -5.05 -38.60 11.91
C PHE A 30 -5.97 -38.53 10.69
N ASP A 31 -6.81 -39.53 10.48
CA ASP A 31 -7.81 -39.58 9.40
C ASP A 31 -8.85 -38.45 9.55
N ALA A 32 -9.34 -38.20 10.77
CA ALA A 32 -10.27 -37.09 11.04
C ALA A 32 -9.61 -35.73 10.75
N TRP A 33 -8.34 -35.58 11.08
CA TRP A 33 -7.57 -34.37 10.78
C TRP A 33 -7.33 -34.20 9.27
N ILE A 34 -7.01 -35.28 8.54
CA ILE A 34 -6.92 -35.28 7.08
C ILE A 34 -8.26 -34.90 6.46
N GLN A 35 -9.38 -35.51 6.87
CA GLN A 35 -10.71 -35.19 6.37
C GLN A 35 -11.06 -33.71 6.59
N GLN A 36 -10.69 -33.15 7.74
CA GLN A 36 -10.90 -31.74 8.03
C GLN A 36 -10.06 -30.83 7.11
N LEU A 37 -8.82 -31.21 6.82
CA LEU A 37 -7.96 -30.50 5.88
C LEU A 37 -8.46 -30.61 4.43
N THR A 38 -8.86 -31.80 3.99
CA THR A 38 -9.41 -32.06 2.65
C THR A 38 -10.76 -31.35 2.45
N SER A 39 -11.61 -31.26 3.47
CA SER A 39 -12.87 -30.51 3.34
C SER A 39 -12.64 -29.00 3.19
N CYS A 40 -11.64 -28.44 3.89
CA CYS A 40 -11.25 -27.04 3.74
C CYS A 40 -10.68 -26.73 2.35
N THR A 41 -9.90 -27.63 1.75
CA THR A 41 -9.41 -27.48 0.37
C THR A 41 -10.54 -27.63 -0.65
N ASN A 42 -11.47 -28.58 -0.41
CA ASN A 42 -12.62 -28.81 -1.28
C ASN A 42 -13.62 -27.65 -1.26
N ALA A 43 -13.77 -26.96 -0.12
CA ALA A 43 -14.64 -25.79 -0.02
C ALA A 43 -14.15 -24.60 -0.88
N TYR A 44 -12.83 -24.38 -0.99
CA TYR A 44 -12.27 -23.34 -1.87
C TYR A 44 -12.43 -23.73 -3.35
N ALA A 45 -12.11 -24.98 -3.70
CA ALA A 45 -12.28 -25.50 -5.05
C ALA A 45 -13.74 -25.44 -5.50
N SER A 46 -14.68 -25.87 -4.66
CA SER A 46 -16.13 -25.80 -4.94
C SER A 46 -16.62 -24.38 -5.17
N ARG A 47 -16.10 -23.38 -4.42
CA ARG A 47 -16.43 -21.96 -4.67
C ARG A 47 -15.88 -21.48 -6.01
N CYS A 48 -14.69 -21.93 -6.41
CA CYS A 48 -14.12 -21.62 -7.73
C CYS A 48 -14.97 -22.24 -8.86
N GLU A 49 -15.44 -23.47 -8.68
CA GLU A 49 -16.34 -24.15 -9.62
C GLU A 49 -17.70 -23.45 -9.75
N GLN A 50 -18.31 -23.07 -8.62
CA GLN A 50 -19.57 -22.30 -8.61
C GLN A 50 -19.41 -20.96 -9.36
N LEU A 51 -18.26 -20.31 -9.17
CA LEU A 51 -17.94 -19.08 -9.89
C LEU A 51 -17.74 -19.33 -11.39
N ALA A 52 -17.03 -20.40 -11.76
CA ALA A 52 -16.84 -20.81 -13.15
C ALA A 52 -18.19 -21.07 -13.85
N ALA A 53 -19.06 -21.82 -13.18
CA ALA A 53 -20.40 -22.13 -13.68
C ALA A 53 -21.26 -20.86 -13.86
N PHE A 54 -21.23 -19.96 -12.89
CA PHE A 54 -21.93 -18.68 -12.98
C PHE A 54 -21.43 -17.83 -14.15
N MET A 55 -20.11 -17.75 -14.32
CA MET A 55 -19.51 -16.97 -15.41
C MET A 55 -19.79 -17.58 -16.78
N LYS A 56 -19.83 -18.91 -16.89
CA LYS A 56 -20.23 -19.61 -18.13
C LYS A 56 -21.69 -19.32 -18.51
N LEU A 57 -22.57 -19.16 -17.52
CA LEU A 57 -24.00 -18.91 -17.75
C LEU A 57 -24.31 -17.44 -18.09
N HIS A 58 -23.62 -16.50 -17.44
CA HIS A 58 -23.97 -15.07 -17.50
C HIS A 58 -22.92 -14.18 -18.20
N ASP A 59 -21.76 -14.71 -18.59
CA ASP A 59 -20.62 -14.00 -19.21
C ASP A 59 -20.14 -12.72 -18.47
N ARG A 60 -20.51 -12.60 -17.20
CA ARG A 60 -20.25 -11.43 -16.34
C ARG A 60 -19.79 -11.85 -14.96
N LEU A 61 -19.17 -10.92 -14.24
CA LEU A 61 -18.82 -11.10 -12.84
C LEU A 61 -20.07 -11.03 -11.93
N PRO A 62 -20.11 -11.80 -10.83
CA PRO A 62 -21.16 -11.69 -9.82
C PRO A 62 -21.25 -10.27 -9.24
N ARG A 63 -22.47 -9.77 -9.04
CA ARG A 63 -22.76 -8.47 -8.45
C ARG A 63 -23.36 -8.62 -7.05
N HIS A 64 -23.00 -7.71 -6.14
CA HIS A 64 -23.57 -7.67 -4.79
C HIS A 64 -25.09 -7.40 -4.78
N ARG A 65 -25.61 -6.71 -5.80
CA ARG A 65 -27.06 -6.48 -6.00
C ARG A 65 -27.66 -7.44 -7.03
N GLY A 66 -27.12 -8.67 -7.10
CA GLY A 66 -27.67 -9.72 -7.94
C GLY A 66 -29.06 -10.16 -7.47
N GLU A 67 -29.82 -10.78 -8.37
CA GLU A 67 -31.19 -11.26 -8.11
C GLU A 67 -31.21 -12.46 -7.15
N THR A 68 -30.12 -13.25 -7.13
CA THR A 68 -30.03 -14.47 -6.31
C THR A 68 -29.09 -14.30 -5.13
N ASN A 69 -29.43 -14.92 -4.01
CA ASN A 69 -28.56 -15.00 -2.82
C ASN A 69 -27.21 -15.68 -3.16
N ALA A 70 -27.22 -16.67 -4.06
CA ALA A 70 -26.00 -17.32 -4.56
C ALA A 70 -25.06 -16.34 -5.27
N GLU A 71 -25.59 -15.46 -6.13
CA GLU A 71 -24.78 -14.41 -6.79
C GLU A 71 -24.18 -13.45 -5.76
N HIS A 72 -24.97 -13.02 -4.76
CA HIS A 72 -24.49 -12.15 -3.69
C HIS A 72 -23.33 -12.80 -2.92
N GLN A 73 -23.46 -14.07 -2.55
CA GLN A 73 -22.39 -14.79 -1.84
C GLN A 73 -21.11 -14.92 -2.67
N LEU A 74 -21.22 -15.16 -3.98
CA LEU A 74 -20.06 -15.19 -4.87
C LEU A 74 -19.40 -13.82 -5.02
N ALA A 75 -20.19 -12.74 -5.12
CA ALA A 75 -19.68 -11.37 -5.16
C ALA A 75 -18.97 -10.97 -3.86
N PHE A 76 -19.54 -11.36 -2.72
CA PHE A 76 -18.92 -11.17 -1.41
C PHE A 76 -17.63 -11.98 -1.28
N TRP A 77 -17.65 -13.26 -1.62
CA TRP A 77 -16.47 -14.12 -1.59
C TRP A 77 -15.34 -13.56 -2.46
N LEU A 78 -15.63 -13.12 -3.69
CA LEU A 78 -14.67 -12.44 -4.56
C LEU A 78 -14.09 -11.18 -3.91
N THR A 79 -14.91 -10.39 -3.22
CA THR A 79 -14.45 -9.20 -2.50
C THR A 79 -13.46 -9.56 -1.39
N GLN A 80 -13.74 -10.62 -0.63
CA GLN A 80 -12.83 -11.13 0.39
C GLN A 80 -11.51 -11.63 -0.21
N GLN A 81 -11.55 -12.34 -1.34
CA GLN A 81 -10.33 -12.79 -2.05
C GLN A 81 -9.48 -11.60 -2.50
N ARG A 82 -10.10 -10.51 -2.97
CA ARG A 82 -9.39 -9.28 -3.36
C ARG A 82 -8.70 -8.60 -2.18
N GLN A 83 -9.34 -8.57 -1.02
CA GLN A 83 -8.76 -7.99 0.20
C GLN A 83 -7.63 -8.87 0.76
N ALA A 84 -7.77 -10.19 0.64
CA ALA A 84 -6.80 -11.16 1.13
C ALA A 84 -5.75 -11.57 0.08
N PHE A 85 -5.72 -10.93 -1.10
CA PHE A 85 -4.95 -11.39 -2.26
C PHE A 85 -3.45 -11.60 -1.97
N ALA A 86 -2.85 -10.66 -1.21
CA ALA A 86 -1.45 -10.74 -0.80
C ALA A 86 -1.14 -11.96 0.10
N LYS A 87 -2.15 -12.50 0.80
CA LYS A 87 -2.04 -13.63 1.73
C LYS A 87 -2.44 -14.97 1.11
N LEU A 88 -2.95 -14.99 -0.12
CA LEU A 88 -3.32 -16.23 -0.82
C LEU A 88 -2.08 -17.08 -1.12
N SER A 89 -2.21 -18.40 -0.98
CA SER A 89 -1.15 -19.32 -1.42
C SER A 89 -1.02 -19.30 -2.94
N SER A 90 0.14 -19.72 -3.46
CA SER A 90 0.35 -19.90 -4.90
C SER A 90 -0.71 -20.81 -5.53
N THR A 91 -1.05 -21.90 -4.85
CA THR A 91 -2.08 -22.86 -5.28
C THR A 91 -3.48 -22.24 -5.34
N GLN A 92 -3.86 -21.42 -4.36
CA GLN A 92 -5.15 -20.72 -4.35
C GLN A 92 -5.22 -19.66 -5.46
N ARG A 93 -4.13 -18.92 -5.70
CA ARG A 93 -4.06 -17.96 -6.80
C ARG A 93 -4.23 -18.63 -8.15
N PHE A 94 -3.49 -19.72 -8.39
CA PHE A 94 -3.60 -20.48 -9.63
C PHE A 94 -5.03 -21.03 -9.84
N ALA A 95 -5.64 -21.60 -8.81
CA ALA A 95 -7.01 -22.10 -8.87
C ALA A 95 -8.04 -21.00 -9.15
N LEU A 96 -7.80 -19.77 -8.69
CA LEU A 96 -8.68 -18.62 -8.96
C LEU A 96 -8.46 -18.06 -10.38
N GLU A 97 -7.22 -18.03 -10.85
CA GLU A 97 -6.84 -17.56 -12.18
C GLU A 97 -7.36 -18.51 -13.28
N SER A 98 -7.37 -19.81 -13.02
CA SER A 98 -7.87 -20.83 -13.96
C SER A 98 -9.38 -20.78 -14.19
N VAL A 99 -10.15 -20.09 -13.33
CA VAL A 99 -11.61 -19.98 -13.45
C VAL A 99 -12.02 -19.25 -14.72
N HIS A 100 -11.40 -18.10 -15.01
CA HIS A 100 -11.79 -17.28 -16.15
C HIS A 100 -10.74 -16.20 -16.50
N PRO A 101 -10.51 -15.87 -17.79
CA PRO A 101 -9.56 -14.84 -18.22
C PRO A 101 -9.75 -13.47 -17.54
N LYS A 102 -11.00 -13.00 -17.38
CA LYS A 102 -11.31 -11.76 -16.63
C LYS A 102 -10.83 -11.82 -15.16
N ILE A 103 -10.88 -12.98 -14.50
CA ILE A 103 -10.38 -13.13 -13.12
C ILE A 103 -8.85 -13.17 -13.12
N ALA A 104 -8.22 -13.85 -14.08
CA ALA A 104 -6.78 -13.84 -14.24
C ALA A 104 -6.24 -12.41 -14.44
N GLN A 105 -6.88 -11.60 -15.29
CA GLN A 105 -6.53 -10.18 -15.45
C GLN A 105 -6.70 -9.37 -14.16
N LEU A 106 -7.75 -9.65 -13.36
CA LEU A 106 -7.93 -9.02 -12.05
C LEU A 106 -6.85 -9.46 -11.06
N SER A 107 -6.47 -10.75 -11.08
CA SER A 107 -5.39 -11.32 -10.27
C SER A 107 -4.07 -10.62 -10.56
N GLN A 108 -3.70 -10.49 -11.85
CA GLN A 108 -2.49 -9.79 -12.27
C GLN A 108 -2.48 -8.32 -11.83
N LYS A 109 -3.62 -7.61 -11.92
CA LYS A 109 -3.76 -6.23 -11.42
C LYS A 109 -3.61 -6.12 -9.90
N LEU A 110 -4.07 -7.13 -9.15
CA LEU A 110 -3.97 -7.19 -7.69
C LEU A 110 -2.61 -7.69 -7.20
N ALA A 111 -1.91 -8.47 -8.03
CA ALA A 111 -0.57 -8.98 -7.81
C ALA A 111 0.51 -7.90 -7.93
N ASN A 112 0.16 -6.70 -8.43
CA ASN A 112 1.06 -5.57 -8.41
C ASN A 112 1.52 -5.31 -6.95
N PRO A 113 2.80 -5.53 -6.62
CA PRO A 113 3.31 -5.45 -5.26
C PRO A 113 3.17 -4.06 -4.64
N MET A 114 2.94 -3.03 -5.46
CA MET A 114 2.73 -1.66 -5.02
C MET A 114 1.24 -1.24 -4.95
N GLY A 115 0.32 -2.10 -5.44
CA GLY A 115 -1.13 -1.88 -5.45
C GLY A 115 -1.59 -0.63 -6.21
N LYS A 116 -2.80 -0.13 -5.92
CA LYS A 116 -3.33 1.12 -6.50
C LYS A 116 -2.43 2.35 -6.26
N PHE A 117 -1.66 2.33 -5.17
CA PHE A 117 -0.77 3.43 -4.82
C PHE A 117 0.43 3.47 -5.77
N GLY A 118 1.06 2.32 -6.03
CA GLY A 118 2.14 2.23 -7.02
C GLY A 118 1.75 2.62 -8.43
N LEU A 119 0.55 2.22 -8.88
CA LEU A 119 0.05 2.65 -10.18
C LEU A 119 -0.09 4.17 -10.28
N ARG A 120 -0.43 4.85 -9.18
CA ARG A 120 -0.51 6.32 -9.13
C ARG A 120 0.88 6.97 -9.07
N CYS A 121 1.83 6.37 -8.37
CA CYS A 121 3.24 6.77 -8.41
C CYS A 121 3.79 6.65 -9.85
N GLU A 122 3.51 5.54 -10.52
CA GLU A 122 3.93 5.30 -11.90
C GLU A 122 3.35 6.34 -12.86
N ALA A 123 2.03 6.56 -12.81
CA ALA A 123 1.37 7.58 -13.61
C ALA A 123 1.92 8.99 -13.33
N LEU A 124 2.23 9.29 -12.06
CA LEU A 124 2.86 10.55 -11.68
C LEU A 124 4.25 10.70 -12.29
N ARG A 125 5.07 9.65 -12.23
CA ARG A 125 6.42 9.64 -12.81
C ARG A 125 6.35 9.92 -14.31
N GLN A 126 5.50 9.19 -15.03
CA GLN A 126 5.30 9.37 -16.48
C GLN A 126 4.85 10.79 -16.83
N PHE A 127 3.91 11.35 -16.06
CA PHE A 127 3.45 12.72 -16.28
C PHE A 127 4.58 13.75 -16.12
N ILE A 128 5.40 13.61 -15.07
CA ILE A 128 6.55 14.50 -14.83
C ILE A 128 7.59 14.36 -15.94
N GLU A 129 7.88 13.13 -16.38
CA GLU A 129 8.81 12.85 -17.49
C GLU A 129 8.32 13.46 -18.81
N GLN A 130 7.02 13.39 -19.10
CA GLN A 130 6.44 13.88 -20.36
C GLN A 130 6.29 15.41 -20.40
N HIS A 131 5.80 16.01 -19.32
CA HIS A 131 5.47 17.44 -19.30
C HIS A 131 6.52 18.32 -18.62
N GLY A 132 7.50 17.72 -17.93
CA GLY A 132 8.54 18.44 -17.18
C GLY A 132 8.00 19.28 -16.01
N LYS A 133 6.73 19.12 -15.65
CA LYS A 133 6.03 19.89 -14.62
C LYS A 133 5.32 18.98 -13.63
N PHE A 134 5.04 19.52 -12.45
CA PHE A 134 4.24 18.83 -11.45
C PHE A 134 2.75 18.92 -11.80
N PRO A 135 1.97 17.84 -11.65
CA PRO A 135 0.56 17.89 -11.98
C PRO A 135 -0.19 18.84 -11.03
N SER A 136 -1.04 19.67 -11.60
CA SER A 136 -1.85 20.65 -10.89
C SER A 136 -3.30 20.20 -10.74
N PRO A 137 -3.93 20.37 -9.56
CA PRO A 137 -5.39 20.20 -9.41
C PRO A 137 -6.22 21.16 -10.28
N LYS A 138 -5.58 22.19 -10.85
CA LYS A 138 -6.17 23.18 -11.76
C LYS A 138 -5.59 23.03 -13.18
N GLY A 139 -5.11 21.83 -13.53
CA GLY A 139 -4.65 21.53 -14.88
C GLY A 139 -5.78 21.59 -15.90
N GLU A 140 -5.42 21.45 -17.17
CA GLU A 140 -6.38 21.41 -18.28
C GLU A 140 -6.82 19.98 -18.58
N ASP A 141 -5.91 19.01 -18.41
CA ASP A 141 -6.18 17.60 -18.64
C ASP A 141 -6.79 16.91 -17.41
N ASP A 142 -7.79 16.05 -17.64
CA ASP A 142 -8.41 15.24 -16.58
C ASP A 142 -7.38 14.40 -15.82
N GLU A 143 -6.39 13.83 -16.52
CA GLU A 143 -5.33 13.04 -15.89
C GLU A 143 -4.44 13.90 -14.98
N GLU A 144 -4.07 15.11 -15.43
CA GLU A 144 -3.31 16.09 -14.64
C GLU A 144 -4.08 16.45 -13.36
N ILE A 145 -5.36 16.79 -13.49
CA ILE A 145 -6.23 17.16 -12.37
C ILE A 145 -6.32 16.02 -11.35
N GLN A 146 -6.55 14.79 -11.82
CA GLN A 146 -6.65 13.62 -10.94
C GLN A 146 -5.34 13.33 -10.19
N LEU A 147 -4.19 13.46 -10.87
CA LEU A 147 -2.88 13.29 -10.25
C LEU A 147 -2.57 14.41 -9.25
N GLY A 148 -2.88 15.65 -9.58
CA GLY A 148 -2.72 16.81 -8.70
C GLY A 148 -3.55 16.69 -7.42
N LEU A 149 -4.83 16.30 -7.54
CA LEU A 149 -5.70 16.04 -6.40
C LEU A 149 -5.21 14.86 -5.55
N TRP A 150 -4.70 13.80 -6.19
CA TRP A 150 -4.15 12.65 -5.49
C TRP A 150 -2.91 13.03 -4.67
N LEU A 151 -2.01 13.85 -5.23
CA LEU A 151 -0.81 14.36 -4.55
C LEU A 151 -1.15 15.30 -3.38
N ALA A 152 -2.12 16.20 -3.57
CA ALA A 152 -2.59 17.06 -2.50
C ALA A 152 -3.10 16.26 -1.28
N ARG A 153 -3.79 15.15 -1.52
CA ARG A 153 -4.21 14.22 -0.45
C ARG A 153 -3.04 13.52 0.21
N GLN A 154 -1.99 13.14 -0.54
CA GLN A 154 -0.80 12.50 0.05
C GLN A 154 -0.04 13.48 0.95
N ARG A 155 0.07 14.75 0.53
CA ARG A 155 0.64 15.82 1.37
C ARG A 155 -0.07 15.95 2.71
N THR A 156 -1.40 16.02 2.71
CA THR A 156 -2.16 16.11 3.97
C THR A 156 -1.93 14.89 4.86
N ARG A 157 -1.93 13.69 4.27
CA ARG A 157 -1.70 12.44 5.00
C ARG A 157 -0.28 12.32 5.55
N LEU A 158 0.72 12.84 4.84
CA LEU A 158 2.09 12.93 5.34
C LEU A 158 2.18 13.85 6.56
N LYS A 159 1.55 15.03 6.50
CA LYS A 159 1.54 15.99 7.61
C LYS A 159 0.86 15.44 8.88
N THR A 160 -0.18 14.65 8.71
CA THR A 160 -0.90 14.03 9.84
C THR A 160 -0.33 12.66 10.23
N ASN A 161 0.84 12.26 9.70
CA ASN A 161 1.46 10.94 9.90
C ASN A 161 0.50 9.75 9.63
N ALA A 162 -0.45 9.93 8.72
CA ALA A 162 -1.45 8.93 8.32
C ALA A 162 -0.98 8.06 7.13
N LEU A 163 0.21 8.33 6.59
CA LEU A 163 0.80 7.55 5.50
C LEU A 163 1.79 6.53 6.09
N THR A 164 1.67 5.26 5.68
CA THR A 164 2.59 4.19 6.11
C THR A 164 3.98 4.41 5.54
N GLU A 165 5.03 4.04 6.28
CA GLU A 165 6.42 4.24 5.88
C GLU A 165 6.74 3.67 4.48
N ASP A 166 6.23 2.49 4.15
CA ASP A 166 6.42 1.89 2.82
C ASP A 166 5.88 2.77 1.68
N LYS A 167 4.77 3.50 1.93
CA LYS A 167 4.18 4.42 0.95
C LYS A 167 4.95 5.73 0.87
N VAL A 168 5.51 6.20 1.98
CA VAL A 168 6.41 7.36 1.99
C VAL A 168 7.64 7.05 1.16
N ARG A 169 8.28 5.90 1.43
CA ARG A 169 9.44 5.40 0.69
C ARG A 169 9.12 5.29 -0.80
N LEU A 170 8.00 4.68 -1.15
CA LEU A 170 7.58 4.53 -2.53
C LEU A 170 7.36 5.89 -3.24
N LEU A 171 6.73 6.85 -2.55
CA LEU A 171 6.53 8.19 -3.09
C LEU A 171 7.87 8.92 -3.35
N ARG A 172 8.85 8.75 -2.45
CA ARG A 172 10.21 9.32 -2.62
C ARG A 172 10.94 8.73 -3.82
N HIS A 173 10.83 7.42 -4.02
CA HIS A 173 11.48 6.72 -5.14
C HIS A 173 10.72 6.90 -6.47
N THR A 174 9.62 7.65 -6.49
CA THR A 174 8.83 7.86 -7.70
C THR A 174 9.58 8.75 -8.70
N HIS A 175 10.14 9.87 -8.25
CA HIS A 175 10.90 10.81 -9.09
C HIS A 175 11.67 11.78 -8.19
N GLU A 176 12.81 12.31 -8.64
CA GLU A 176 13.65 13.27 -7.89
C GLU A 176 12.84 14.48 -7.37
N PHE A 177 12.14 15.19 -8.27
CA PHE A 177 11.23 16.28 -7.90
C PHE A 177 10.14 15.92 -6.89
N VAL A 178 9.69 14.65 -6.85
CA VAL A 178 8.72 14.20 -5.86
C VAL A 178 9.41 14.00 -4.51
N SER A 179 10.62 13.44 -4.49
CA SER A 179 11.41 13.27 -3.27
C SER A 179 11.64 14.61 -2.55
N ASP A 180 12.12 15.62 -3.27
CA ASP A 180 12.37 16.96 -2.72
C ASP A 180 11.12 17.57 -2.06
N ARG A 181 9.95 17.32 -2.67
CA ARG A 181 8.67 17.80 -2.15
C ARG A 181 8.24 17.02 -0.91
N VAL A 182 8.46 15.71 -0.87
CA VAL A 182 8.15 14.89 0.32
C VAL A 182 8.99 15.35 1.51
N ASP A 183 10.28 15.61 1.30
CA ASP A 183 11.17 16.17 2.34
C ASP A 183 10.65 17.51 2.85
N HIS A 184 10.33 18.43 1.94
CA HIS A 184 9.79 19.73 2.29
C HIS A 184 8.43 19.65 3.02
N TRP A 185 7.61 18.64 2.74
CA TRP A 185 6.31 18.47 3.43
C TRP A 185 6.43 17.88 4.82
N GLN A 186 7.52 17.16 5.11
CA GLN A 186 7.81 16.58 6.42
C GLN A 186 8.58 17.53 7.33
N ASP A 187 9.18 18.60 6.81
CA ASP A 187 9.91 19.60 7.59
C ASP A 187 8.99 20.35 8.59
N PRO A 188 9.21 20.22 9.91
CA PRO A 188 8.46 20.93 10.95
C PRO A 188 8.56 22.46 10.86
N MET A 189 9.69 23.01 10.38
CA MET A 189 9.87 24.46 10.24
C MET A 189 8.91 25.08 9.21
N CYS A 190 8.54 24.31 8.18
CA CYS A 190 7.57 24.74 7.16
C CYS A 190 6.10 24.59 7.60
N ASN A 191 5.82 23.85 8.67
CA ASN A 191 4.49 23.79 9.30
C ASN A 191 4.27 24.90 10.35
N TRP A 192 5.34 25.36 11.02
CA TRP A 192 5.23 26.40 12.06
C TRP A 192 4.89 27.79 11.50
N GLN A 193 5.39 28.14 10.32
CA GLN A 193 5.20 29.47 9.70
C GLN A 193 3.78 29.75 9.18
N LYS A 194 2.88 28.77 9.12
CA LYS A 194 1.50 28.98 8.62
C LYS A 194 0.46 29.26 9.70
N ASN A 195 0.73 28.88 10.95
CA ASN A 195 -0.19 29.10 12.08
C ASN A 195 0.10 30.37 12.87
N ASN A 196 1.19 31.07 12.58
CA ASN A 196 1.52 32.33 13.22
C ASN A 196 1.67 33.39 12.14
N ASN A 197 0.78 34.38 12.13
CA ASN A 197 0.46 35.31 11.04
C ASN A 197 1.64 36.24 10.66
N ARG A 198 2.76 35.68 10.20
CA ARG A 198 3.96 36.39 9.75
C ARG A 198 4.58 35.64 8.58
N CYS A 199 4.14 35.97 7.37
CA CYS A 199 4.73 35.48 6.14
C CYS A 199 6.09 36.18 5.94
N VAL A 200 7.20 35.47 6.12
CA VAL A 200 8.49 35.90 5.57
C VAL A 200 8.70 35.08 4.32
N PHE A 201 8.47 35.69 3.16
CA PHE A 201 8.88 35.13 1.88
C PHE A 201 10.41 34.95 1.91
N PHE A 202 10.88 33.72 2.14
CA PHE A 202 12.20 33.35 1.62
C PHE A 202 11.97 32.78 0.23
N HIS A 203 12.34 33.58 -0.76
CA HIS A 203 12.49 33.12 -2.13
C HIS A 203 13.41 31.90 -2.12
N CYS A 204 12.85 30.76 -2.50
CA CYS A 204 13.61 29.58 -2.89
C CYS A 204 14.36 29.93 -4.18
N GLY A 205 15.60 30.40 -4.03
CA GLY A 205 16.55 30.63 -5.10
C GLY A 205 17.84 29.90 -4.75
N VAL A 206 18.21 28.94 -5.59
CA VAL A 206 19.40 28.10 -5.47
C VAL A 206 20.67 28.97 -5.39
N ARG A 207 21.45 28.88 -4.30
CA ARG A 207 22.93 28.80 -4.20
C ARG A 207 23.48 29.43 -2.90
N THR A 208 24.46 28.70 -2.33
CA THR A 208 25.40 29.04 -1.24
C THR A 208 24.83 29.28 0.16
N CYS A 209 24.91 28.23 0.98
CA CYS A 209 24.88 28.33 2.44
C CYS A 209 26.25 28.83 2.91
N ALA A 210 26.37 30.12 3.20
CA ALA A 210 27.49 30.68 3.96
C ALA A 210 26.92 31.25 5.27
N LYS A 211 27.35 30.66 6.39
CA LYS A 211 27.03 31.14 7.73
C LYS A 211 27.71 32.50 7.96
N THR A 212 26.94 33.56 8.14
CA THR A 212 27.40 34.74 8.87
C THR A 212 26.52 34.92 10.11
N PHE A 213 27.16 34.67 11.25
CA PHE A 213 26.67 34.91 12.60
C PHE A 213 26.57 36.43 12.78
N ILE A 214 25.36 36.97 13.01
CA ILE A 214 25.20 38.37 13.46
C ILE A 214 24.78 38.33 14.92
N THR A 215 25.73 38.72 15.77
CA THR A 215 25.56 39.05 17.18
C THR A 215 24.72 40.31 17.34
N GLY A 216 23.81 40.34 18.31
CA GLY A 216 23.06 41.53 18.66
C GLY A 216 22.22 41.36 19.92
N PHE A 217 22.87 41.19 21.08
CA PHE A 217 22.24 41.27 22.39
C PHE A 217 22.50 42.68 22.94
N GLN A 218 21.48 43.53 23.02
CA GLN A 218 21.57 44.84 23.65
C GLN A 218 21.52 44.69 25.17
N GLY A 219 22.61 45.03 25.85
CA GLY A 219 22.68 45.24 27.30
C GLY A 219 23.34 46.58 27.59
N THR A 220 22.57 47.51 28.12
CA THR A 220 23.00 48.81 28.65
C THR A 220 23.96 48.64 29.82
N ILE A 221 25.14 49.28 29.75
CA ILE A 221 25.97 49.56 30.93
C ILE A 221 26.36 51.04 30.90
N THR A 222 25.80 51.78 31.84
CA THR A 222 26.28 53.08 32.30
C THR A 222 27.52 52.88 33.17
N GLY A 223 28.64 53.52 32.84
CA GLY A 223 29.85 53.49 33.67
C GLY A 223 30.95 54.41 33.14
N ARG A 224 31.07 55.58 33.76
CA ARG A 224 32.07 56.65 33.58
C ARG A 224 33.42 56.23 34.20
N VAL A 225 34.55 56.41 33.49
CA VAL A 225 35.85 56.81 34.10
C VAL A 225 36.73 57.58 33.08
N ASP A 226 36.89 58.86 33.38
CA ASP A 226 37.99 59.82 33.24
C ASP A 226 39.15 59.65 32.23
N TRP A 227 39.41 60.77 31.56
CA TRP A 227 40.63 61.10 30.82
C TRP A 227 41.62 61.82 31.75
N LEU A 228 42.89 61.40 31.76
CA LEU A 228 44.01 62.28 32.12
C LEU A 228 45.03 62.27 30.99
N SER A 229 45.27 63.46 30.45
CA SER A 229 46.23 63.84 29.44
C SER A 229 47.69 63.74 29.93
N GLY A 230 48.62 63.52 29.00
CA GLY A 230 50.06 63.68 29.22
C GLY A 230 50.88 62.70 28.41
#